data_AF-A0A841SAG4-F1
#
_entry.id   AF-A0A841SAG4-F1
#
_cell.length_a   1.000
_cell.length_b   1.000
_cell.length_c   1.000
_cell.angle_alpha   90.00
_cell.angle_beta   90.00
_cell.angle_gamma   90.00
#
_symmetry.space_group_name_H-M   'P 1'
#
loop_
_entity.id
_entity.type
_entity.pdbx_description
1 polymer ?
#
loop_
_entity_poly.entity_id
_entity_poly.type
_entity_poly.pdbx_seq_one_letter_code
_entity_poly.pdbx_strand_id
1 'polypeptide(L)'
;MPWNAYLGKWLMLYLDEERGAVVLWTAKSLTGSWSPAQIVARGTDYPGLYGTYLHPWSTGSDLYFTMSQWDPYNVFLMRTKLTR
;
A
#
# COMPACT_ATOMS: atom_id res chain seq x y z
N MET A 1 5.65 1.20 -9.12
CA MET A 1 4.69 0.07 -9.20
C MET A 1 5.49 -1.20 -9.52
N PRO A 2 5.78 -2.06 -8.54
CA PRO A 2 6.51 -3.29 -8.78
C PRO A 2 5.57 -4.45 -9.15
N TRP A 3 6.13 -5.43 -9.85
CA TRP A 3 5.51 -6.74 -10.06
C TRP A 3 5.66 -7.61 -8.81
N ASN A 4 4.57 -8.24 -8.36
CA ASN A 4 4.60 -9.22 -7.29
C ASN A 4 4.37 -10.62 -7.85
N ALA A 5 5.39 -11.48 -7.78
CA ALA A 5 5.34 -12.84 -8.31
C ALA A 5 4.40 -13.78 -7.53
N TYR A 6 4.17 -13.53 -6.23
CA TYR A 6 3.30 -14.37 -5.40
C TYR A 6 1.83 -14.26 -5.81
N LEU A 7 1.37 -13.05 -6.11
CA LEU A 7 0.03 -12.79 -6.65
C LEU A 7 -0.03 -12.91 -8.17
N GLY A 8 1.10 -12.79 -8.87
CA GLY A 8 1.13 -12.66 -10.32
C GLY A 8 0.46 -11.36 -10.79
N LYS A 9 0.69 -10.26 -10.06
CA LYS A 9 0.04 -8.96 -10.30
C LYS A 9 1.00 -7.80 -10.07
N TRP A 10 0.74 -6.70 -10.76
CA TRP A 10 1.29 -5.38 -10.48
C TRP A 10 0.63 -4.78 -9.25
N LEU A 11 1.43 -4.10 -8.42
CA LEU A 11 0.97 -3.43 -7.21
C LEU A 11 1.08 -1.91 -7.34
N MET A 12 0.04 -1.21 -6.90
CA MET A 12 0.03 0.24 -6.73
C MET A 12 -0.47 0.55 -5.33
N LEU A 13 0.38 1.19 -4.53
CA LEU A 13 0.08 1.59 -3.15
C LEU A 13 0.16 3.11 -3.07
N TYR A 14 -0.89 3.76 -2.59
CA TYR A 14 -0.95 5.23 -2.51
C TYR A 14 -1.93 5.69 -1.43
N LEU A 15 -1.84 6.96 -1.06
CA LEU A 15 -2.83 7.61 -0.19
C LEU A 15 -4.05 8.00 -1.01
N ASP A 16 -5.20 7.46 -0.63
CA ASP A 16 -6.50 7.90 -1.11
C ASP A 16 -7.07 8.91 -0.10
N GLU A 17 -7.02 10.19 -0.46
CA GLU A 17 -7.44 11.28 0.42
C GLU A 17 -8.95 11.31 0.65
N GLU A 18 -9.75 10.93 -0.37
CA GLU A 18 -11.21 10.86 -0.26
C GLU A 18 -11.62 9.80 0.77
N ARG A 19 -10.89 8.68 0.81
CA ARG A 19 -11.09 7.61 1.81
C ARG A 19 -10.32 7.84 3.11
N GLY A 20 -9.41 8.81 3.15
CA GLY A 20 -8.48 9.02 4.26
C GLY A 20 -7.67 7.76 4.59
N ALA A 21 -7.20 7.02 3.57
CA ALA A 21 -6.60 5.71 3.78
C ALA A 21 -5.49 5.41 2.77
N VAL A 22 -4.48 4.64 3.19
CA VAL A 22 -3.57 3.98 2.25
C VAL A 22 -4.32 2.84 1.61
N VAL A 23 -4.34 2.82 0.27
CA VAL A 23 -4.99 1.76 -0.50
C VAL A 23 -4.01 1.06 -1.43
N LEU A 24 -4.26 -0.23 -1.65
CA LEU A 24 -3.58 -1.09 -2.60
C LEU A 24 -4.52 -1.42 -3.76
N TRP A 25 -4.04 -1.19 -4.97
CA TRP A 25 -4.66 -1.70 -6.20
C TRP A 25 -3.75 -2.77 -6.80
N THR A 26 -4.37 -3.74 -7.47
CA THR A 26 -3.67 -4.82 -8.16
C THR A 26 -4.15 -4.98 -9.60
N ALA A 27 -3.26 -5.28 -10.53
CA ALA A 27 -3.62 -5.52 -11.93
C ALA A 27 -2.77 -6.62 -12.56
N LYS A 28 -3.32 -7.33 -13.56
CA LYS A 28 -2.55 -8.33 -14.34
C LYS A 28 -1.59 -7.68 -15.35
N SER A 29 -1.86 -6.45 -15.76
CA SER A 29 -1.02 -5.64 -16.66
C SER A 29 -1.00 -4.18 -16.20
N LEU A 30 0.05 -3.43 -16.52
CA LEU A 30 0.22 -2.03 -16.09
C LEU A 30 -0.86 -1.09 -16.64
N THR A 31 -1.33 -1.33 -17.86
CA THR A 31 -2.32 -0.51 -18.57
C THR A 31 -3.71 -1.14 -18.61
N GLY A 32 -3.91 -2.26 -17.91
CA GLY A 32 -5.17 -2.98 -17.87
C GLY A 32 -6.11 -2.50 -16.76
N SER A 33 -7.19 -3.26 -16.56
CA SER A 33 -8.12 -3.03 -15.46
C SER A 33 -7.44 -3.29 -14.11
N TRP A 34 -7.44 -2.27 -13.26
CA TRP A 34 -7.04 -2.38 -11.87
C TRP A 34 -8.20 -2.91 -11.02
N SER A 35 -7.86 -3.64 -9.96
CA SER A 35 -8.82 -4.08 -8.96
C SER A 35 -9.44 -2.87 -8.23
N PRO A 36 -10.60 -3.05 -7.59
CA PRO A 36 -11.07 -2.10 -6.59
C PRO A 36 -10.01 -1.83 -5.51
N ALA A 37 -10.08 -0.64 -4.92
CA ALA A 37 -9.19 -0.22 -3.85
C ALA A 37 -9.33 -1.11 -2.61
N GLN A 38 -8.20 -1.65 -2.14
CA GLN A 38 -8.14 -2.41 -0.89
C GLN A 38 -7.47 -1.56 0.18
N ILE A 39 -8.13 -1.34 1.31
CA ILE A 39 -7.57 -0.55 2.42
C ILE A 39 -6.44 -1.33 3.10
N VAL A 40 -5.28 -0.69 3.22
CA VAL A 40 -4.10 -1.24 3.91
C VAL A 40 -3.91 -0.58 5.28
N ALA A 41 -4.13 0.72 5.38
CA ALA A 41 -4.08 1.48 6.64
C ALA A 41 -5.10 2.62 6.60
N ARG A 42 -5.85 2.83 7.69
CA ARG A 42 -6.87 3.88 7.78
C ARG A 42 -6.37 5.08 8.56
N GLY A 43 -6.83 6.27 8.18
CA GLY A 43 -6.65 7.50 8.94
C GLY A 43 -7.29 7.46 10.33
N THR A 44 -8.30 6.61 10.53
CA THR A 44 -8.90 6.39 11.86
C THR A 44 -7.94 5.67 12.82
N ASP A 45 -7.08 4.81 12.28
CA ASP A 45 -6.10 4.04 13.05
C ASP A 45 -4.77 4.83 13.16
N TYR A 46 -4.44 5.60 12.12
CA TYR A 46 -3.25 6.44 12.02
C TYR A 46 -3.63 7.88 11.59
N PRO A 47 -4.09 8.73 12.52
CA PRO A 47 -4.51 10.09 12.21
C PRO A 47 -3.42 10.91 11.52
N GLY A 48 -3.77 11.54 10.38
CA GLY A 48 -2.83 12.35 9.61
C GLY A 48 -1.75 11.54 8.89
N LEU A 49 -2.04 10.30 8.50
CA LEU A 49 -1.12 9.48 7.71
C LEU A 49 -0.90 10.03 6.29
N TYR A 50 0.33 9.93 5.78
CA TYR A 50 0.71 10.37 4.43
C TYR A 50 2.02 9.73 3.95
N GLY A 51 2.46 10.10 2.73
CA GLY A 51 3.81 9.81 2.25
C GLY A 51 4.11 8.31 2.07
N THR A 52 3.14 7.54 1.58
CA THR A 52 3.30 6.09 1.43
C THR A 52 4.27 5.73 0.30
N TYR A 53 5.24 4.86 0.58
CA TYR A 53 6.14 4.30 -0.43
C TYR A 53 6.29 2.79 -0.26
N LEU A 54 6.16 2.04 -1.35
CA LEU A 54 6.28 0.59 -1.34
C LEU A 54 7.76 0.18 -1.32
N HIS A 55 8.17 -0.48 -0.24
CA HIS A 55 9.58 -0.78 0.02
C HIS A 55 10.07 -1.98 -0.81
N PRO A 56 11.29 -1.94 -1.38
CA PRO A 56 11.87 -3.03 -2.18
C PRO A 56 12.03 -4.38 -1.46
N TRP A 57 11.95 -4.39 -0.12
CA TRP A 57 11.96 -5.62 0.68
C TRP A 57 10.67 -6.45 0.54
N SER A 58 9.62 -5.88 -0.08
CA SER A 58 8.38 -6.60 -0.37
C SER A 58 8.65 -7.77 -1.32
N THR A 59 8.57 -8.99 -0.78
CA THR A 59 8.81 -10.23 -1.53
C THR A 59 7.81 -11.29 -1.11
N GLY A 60 7.45 -12.18 -2.05
CA GLY A 60 6.44 -13.20 -1.78
C GLY A 60 5.11 -12.58 -1.32
N SER A 61 4.58 -13.07 -0.20
CA SER A 61 3.38 -12.55 0.44
C SER A 61 3.62 -11.36 1.36
N ASP A 62 4.86 -11.02 1.70
CA ASP A 62 5.15 -9.92 2.61
C ASP A 62 5.19 -8.58 1.86
N LEU A 63 4.38 -7.63 2.33
CA LEU A 63 4.31 -6.26 1.81
C LEU A 63 4.87 -5.30 2.86
N TYR A 64 5.99 -4.67 2.54
CA TYR A 64 6.62 -3.64 3.36
C TYR A 64 6.44 -2.29 2.71
N PHE A 65 6.02 -1.28 3.48
CA PHE A 65 5.88 0.08 2.99
C PHE A 65 6.19 1.08 4.08
N THR A 66 6.71 2.25 3.70
CA THR A 66 6.84 3.36 4.63
C THR A 66 5.53 4.12 4.70
N MET A 67 5.19 4.64 5.88
CA MET A 67 4.06 5.53 6.09
C MET A 67 4.49 6.63 7.06
N SER A 68 4.32 7.88 6.65
CA SER A 68 4.51 9.02 7.54
C SER A 68 3.21 9.32 8.29
N GLN A 69 3.31 9.91 9.47
CA GLN A 69 2.16 10.39 10.22
C GLN A 69 2.45 11.79 10.75
N TRP A 70 1.55 12.75 10.51
CA TRP A 70 1.77 14.16 10.82
C TRP A 70 1.94 14.43 12.32
N ASP A 71 1.18 13.73 13.15
CA ASP A 71 1.31 13.76 14.61
C ASP A 71 1.24 12.30 15.06
N PRO A 72 2.37 11.67 15.45
CA PRO A 72 3.56 12.25 16.12
C PRO A 72 4.76 12.64 15.23
N TYR A 73 4.57 13.04 13.97
CA TYR A 73 5.63 13.42 13.00
C TYR A 73 6.75 12.37 12.83
N ASN A 74 6.36 11.14 12.50
CA ASN A 74 7.29 10.02 12.34
C ASN A 74 7.07 9.30 11.01
N VAL A 75 8.11 8.60 10.55
CA VAL A 75 8.04 7.66 9.43
C VAL A 75 8.16 6.24 9.98
N PHE A 76 7.16 5.42 9.70
CA PHE A 76 7.08 4.03 10.15
C PHE A 76 7.36 3.09 8.99
N LEU A 77 8.14 2.04 9.24
CA LEU A 77 8.18 0.87 8.37
C LEU A 77 7.02 -0.05 8.74
N MET A 78 6.02 -0.12 7.87
CA MET A 78 4.84 -0.94 8.03
C MET A 78 5.04 -2.29 7.32
N ARG A 79 4.41 -3.33 7.87
CA ARG A 79 4.36 -4.65 7.26
C ARG A 79 2.92 -5.16 7.27
N THR A 80 2.48 -5.71 6.15
CA THR A 80 1.26 -6.52 6.05
C THR A 80 1.50 -7.74 5.18
N LYS A 81 0.52 -8.66 5.13
CA LYS A 81 0.56 -9.86 4.28
C LYS A 81 -0.48 -9.77 3.17
N LEU A 82 -0.04 -10.12 1.97
CA LEU A 82 -0.90 -10.34 0.82
C LEU A 82 -1.55 -11.71 0.92
N THR A 83 -2.83 -11.77 0.59
CA THR A 83 -3.61 -13.01 0.46
C THR A 83 -4.05 -13.18 -0.99
N ARG A 84 -4.20 -14.44 -1.43
CA ARG A 84 -4.68 -14.77 -2.78
C ARG A 84 -6.19 -14.67 -2.90
#